data_AF-A0A357B2W8-F1
#
_entry.id   AF-A0A357B2W8-F1
#
_cell.length_a   1.000
_cell.length_b   1.000
_cell.length_c   1.000
_cell.angle_alpha   90.00
_cell.angle_beta   90.00
_cell.angle_gamma   90.00
#
_symmetry.space_group_name_H-M   'P 1'
#
loop_
_entity.id
_entity.type
_entity.pdbx_description
1 polymer ?
#
loop_
_entity_poly.entity_id
_entity_poly.type
_entity_poly.pdbx_seq_one_letter_code
_entity_poly.pdbx_strand_id
1 'polypeptide(L)'
;MGGKSAARLYRALLILWAALPEALLLVSGGAAVLYPAMLIAALPALTSQLRLDLSPVTRGAAMGGITSLNIMLGLIYIAALLFGALV
;
A
#
# COMPACT_ATOMS: atom_id res chain seq x y z
N MET A 1 18.14 20.43 4.99
CA MET A 1 18.41 18.99 5.23
C MET A 1 17.14 18.13 5.45
N GLY A 2 16.00 18.69 5.88
CA GLY A 2 14.78 17.90 6.20
C GLY A 2 14.12 17.14 5.02
N GLY A 3 14.18 17.66 3.79
CA GLY A 3 13.48 17.06 2.64
C GLY A 3 13.98 15.66 2.23
N LYS A 4 15.30 15.43 2.26
CA LYS A 4 15.88 14.11 1.93
C LYS A 4 15.52 13.04 2.98
N SER A 5 15.42 13.43 4.26
CA SER A 5 14.99 12.55 5.35
C SER A 5 13.52 12.18 5.21
N ALA A 6 12.65 13.17 4.95
CA ALA A 6 11.22 12.94 4.73
C ALA A 6 10.96 12.01 3.53
N ALA A 7 11.69 12.19 2.42
CA ALA A 7 11.55 11.33 1.26
C ALA A 7 11.96 9.88 1.54
N ARG A 8 13.02 9.69 2.33
CA ARG A 8 13.47 8.36 2.76
C ARG A 8 12.45 7.70 3.68
N LEU A 9 11.92 8.43 4.66
CA LEU A 9 10.88 7.95 5.57
C LEU A 9 9.62 7.56 4.80
N TYR A 10 9.17 8.40 3.88
CA TYR A 10 8.02 8.10 3.04
C TYR A 10 8.20 6.78 2.26
N ARG A 11 9.35 6.59 1.61
CA ARG A 11 9.64 5.34 0.88
C ARG A 11 9.68 4.13 1.81
N ALA A 12 10.26 4.26 3.00
CA ALA A 12 10.27 3.20 4.00
C ALA A 12 8.85 2.84 4.45
N LEU A 13 8.00 3.84 4.69
CA LEU A 13 6.59 3.64 5.05
C LEU A 13 5.78 3.03 3.92
N LEU A 14 6.07 3.37 2.66
CA LEU A 14 5.40 2.79 1.50
C LEU A 14 5.77 1.31 1.30
N ILE A 15 7.04 0.96 1.53
CA ILE A 15 7.48 -0.45 1.55
C ILE A 15 6.79 -1.17 2.71
N LEU A 16 6.76 -0.55 3.89
CA LEU A 16 6.09 -1.12 5.06
C LEU A 16 4.59 -1.34 4.79
N TRP A 17 3.91 -0.41 4.12
CA TRP A 17 2.51 -0.55 3.71
C TRP A 17 2.26 -1.79 2.86
N ALA A 18 3.20 -2.14 1.97
CA ALA A 18 3.12 -3.35 1.15
C ALA A 18 3.53 -4.63 1.87
N ALA A 19 4.26 -4.55 2.99
CA ALA A 19 4.74 -5.72 3.73
C ALA A 19 3.88 -6.05 4.95
N LEU A 20 3.31 -5.04 5.62
CA LEU A 20 2.56 -5.21 6.87
C LEU A 20 1.34 -6.13 6.72
N PRO A 21 0.50 -5.98 5.68
CA PRO A 21 -0.64 -6.84 5.54
C PRO A 21 -0.22 -8.30 5.28
N GLU A 22 0.86 -8.55 4.54
CA GLU A 22 1.39 -9.91 4.35
C GLU A 22 1.80 -10.56 5.69
N ALA A 23 2.52 -9.80 6.52
CA ALA A 23 2.90 -10.25 7.86
C ALA A 23 1.69 -10.54 8.75
N LEU A 24 0.64 -9.71 8.67
CA LEU A 24 -0.60 -9.93 9.42
C LEU A 24 -1.36 -11.16 8.92
N LEU A 25 -1.45 -11.38 7.61
CA LEU A 25 -2.14 -12.52 7.01
C LEU A 25 -1.45 -13.84 7.35
N LEU A 26 -0.11 -13.87 7.35
CA LEU A 26 0.68 -15.04 7.78
C LEU A 26 0.38 -15.46 9.22
N VAL A 27 0.10 -14.49 10.10
CA VAL A 27 -0.22 -14.74 11.51
C VAL A 27 -1.70 -15.07 11.73
N SER A 28 -2.59 -14.56 10.88
CA SER A 28 -4.04 -14.61 11.10
C SER A 28 -4.76 -15.75 10.38
N GLY A 29 -4.10 -16.49 9.49
CA GLY A 29 -4.66 -17.64 8.76
C GLY A 29 -5.73 -17.29 7.68
N GLY A 30 -6.37 -16.13 7.78
CA GLY A 30 -7.37 -15.63 6.82
C GLY A 30 -6.78 -14.73 5.73
N ALA A 31 -7.43 -14.71 4.56
CA ALA A 31 -7.20 -13.87 3.38
C ALA A 31 -5.84 -13.95 2.64
N ALA A 32 -5.06 -15.02 2.82
CA ALA A 32 -3.80 -15.22 2.11
C ALA A 32 -3.93 -15.26 0.56
N VAL A 33 -5.13 -15.54 0.02
CA VAL A 33 -5.32 -15.77 -1.42
C VAL A 33 -5.47 -14.46 -2.22
N LEU A 34 -6.11 -13.44 -1.66
CA LEU A 34 -6.43 -12.20 -2.41
C LEU A 34 -5.30 -11.16 -2.36
N TYR A 35 -4.42 -11.25 -1.36
CA TYR A 35 -3.36 -10.27 -1.15
C TYR A 35 -2.23 -10.30 -2.21
N PRO A 36 -1.75 -11.46 -2.67
CA PRO A 36 -0.76 -11.50 -3.75
C PRO A 36 -1.31 -10.88 -5.06
N ALA A 37 -2.57 -11.19 -5.40
CA ALA A 37 -3.23 -10.61 -6.56
C ALA A 37 -3.39 -9.08 -6.42
N MET A 38 -3.69 -8.61 -5.21
CA MET A 38 -3.69 -7.18 -4.89
C MET A 38 -2.32 -6.56 -5.14
N LEU A 39 -1.24 -7.13 -4.61
CA LEU A 39 0.10 -6.56 -4.74
C LEU A 39 0.50 -6.43 -6.21
N ILE A 40 0.15 -7.42 -7.03
CA ILE A 40 0.35 -7.37 -8.49
C ILE A 40 -0.44 -6.20 -9.10
N ALA A 41 -1.71 -6.04 -8.74
CA ALA A 41 -2.54 -4.93 -9.22
C ALA A 41 -2.06 -3.56 -8.72
N ALA A 42 -1.51 -3.50 -7.50
CA ALA A 42 -0.97 -2.30 -6.86
C ALA A 42 0.40 -1.90 -7.39
N LEU A 43 1.13 -2.83 -8.02
CA LEU A 43 2.54 -2.65 -8.37
C LEU A 43 2.80 -1.41 -9.24
N PRO A 44 1.99 -1.06 -10.26
CA PRO A 44 2.20 0.18 -11.02
C PRO A 44 2.07 1.43 -10.15
N ALA A 45 1.06 1.47 -9.27
CA ALA A 45 0.85 2.58 -8.36
C ALA A 45 1.98 2.68 -7.33
N LEU A 46 2.38 1.57 -6.71
CA LEU A 46 3.52 1.51 -5.78
C LEU A 46 4.83 1.96 -6.42
N THR A 47 5.14 1.48 -7.62
CA THR A 47 6.37 1.86 -8.34
C THR A 47 6.37 3.34 -8.72
N SER A 48 5.23 3.90 -9.13
CA SER A 48 5.10 5.34 -9.38
C SER A 48 5.34 6.17 -8.12
N GLN A 49 4.81 5.74 -6.96
CA GLN A 49 4.99 6.41 -5.67
C GLN A 49 6.43 6.31 -5.16
N LEU A 50 7.13 5.20 -5.41
CA LEU A 50 8.55 5.06 -5.07
C LEU A 50 9.46 5.98 -5.88
N ARG A 51 9.09 6.25 -7.14
CA ARG A 51 9.85 7.09 -8.09
C ARG A 51 9.54 8.59 -7.95
N LEU A 52 8.45 8.96 -7.28
CA LEU A 52 8.07 10.35 -7.06
C LEU A 52 9.19 11.10 -6.32
N ASP A 53 9.59 12.24 -6.90
CA ASP A 53 10.46 13.19 -6.21
C ASP A 53 9.59 14.03 -5.27
N LEU A 54 9.72 13.85 -3.96
CA LEU A 54 8.83 14.39 -2.91
C LEU A 54 9.11 15.88 -2.59
N SER A 55 9.26 16.67 -3.65
CA SER A 55 9.30 18.12 -3.58
C SER A 55 7.93 18.69 -3.17
N PRO A 56 7.84 19.95 -2.72
CA PRO A 56 6.58 20.56 -2.33
C PRO A 56 5.48 20.48 -3.41
N VAL A 57 5.87 20.50 -4.68
CA VAL A 57 4.98 20.47 -5.85
C VAL A 57 4.29 19.11 -6.02
N THR A 58 4.96 18.02 -5.67
CA THR A 58 4.49 16.65 -5.91
C THR A 58 3.84 16.00 -4.69
N ARG A 59 3.86 16.66 -3.52
CA ARG A 59 3.25 16.15 -2.28
C ARG A 59 1.77 15.84 -2.44
N GLY A 60 1.03 16.66 -3.17
CA GLY A 60 -0.39 16.41 -3.47
C GLY A 60 -0.59 15.10 -4.25
N ALA A 61 0.25 14.84 -5.25
CA ALA A 61 0.23 13.59 -6.01
C ALA A 61 0.62 12.38 -5.15
N ALA A 62 1.58 12.54 -4.24
CA ALA A 62 1.96 11.50 -3.30
C ALA A 62 0.84 11.16 -2.30
N MET A 63 0.14 12.19 -1.80
CA MET A 63 -1.03 12.00 -0.93
C MET A 63 -2.18 11.32 -1.67
N GLY A 64 -2.51 11.78 -2.88
CA GLY A 64 -3.55 11.15 -3.70
C GLY A 64 -3.25 9.68 -4.01
N GLY A 65 -2.00 9.37 -4.31
CA GLY A 65 -1.56 7.99 -4.55
C GLY A 65 -1.71 7.09 -3.33
N ILE A 66 -1.27 7.53 -2.15
CA ILE A 66 -1.47 6.76 -0.91
C ILE A 66 -2.97 6.60 -0.58
N THR A 67 -3.78 7.64 -0.78
CA THR A 67 -5.23 7.54 -0.56
C THR A 67 -5.85 6.49 -1.49
N SER A 68 -5.50 6.49 -2.78
CA SER A 68 -5.98 5.49 -3.75
C SER A 68 -5.56 4.07 -3.36
N LEU A 69 -4.30 3.87 -2.97
CA LEU A 69 -3.80 2.59 -2.50
C LEU A 69 -4.57 2.08 -1.27
N ASN A 70 -4.87 2.95 -0.30
CA ASN A 70 -5.66 2.60 0.88
C ASN A 70 -7.12 2.28 0.55
N ILE A 71 -7.76 3.03 -0.36
CA ILE A 71 -9.11 2.71 -0.84
C ILE A 71 -9.12 1.31 -1.47
N MET A 72 -8.15 1.01 -2.32
CA MET A 72 -8.03 -0.30 -2.96
C MET A 72 -7.89 -1.42 -1.92
N LEU A 73 -7.00 -1.24 -0.93
CA LEU A 73 -6.84 -2.19 0.18
C LEU A 73 -8.16 -2.39 0.96
N GLY A 74 -8.87 -1.30 1.27
CA GLY A 74 -10.17 -1.35 1.95
C GLY A 74 -11.23 -2.11 1.14
N LEU A 75 -11.33 -1.87 -0.17
CA LEU A 75 -12.24 -2.59 -1.06
C LEU A 75 -11.95 -4.10 -1.10
N ILE A 76 -10.68 -4.49 -1.01
CA ILE A 76 -10.28 -5.89 -0.98
C ILE A 76 -10.64 -6.54 0.34
N TYR A 77 -10.45 -5.88 1.47
CA TYR A 77 -10.93 -6.38 2.75
C TYR A 77 -12.45 -6.55 2.75
N ILE A 78 -13.20 -5.59 2.19
CA ILE A 78 -14.65 -5.71 2.02
C ILE A 78 -15.01 -6.92 1.14
N ALA A 79 -14.33 -7.09 -0.01
CA ALA A 79 -14.54 -8.25 -0.87
C ALA A 79 -14.23 -9.57 -0.14
N ALA A 80 -13.11 -9.64 0.59
CA ALA A 80 -12.72 -10.80 1.36
C ALA A 80 -13.77 -11.16 2.43
N LEU A 81 -14.37 -10.15 3.09
CA LEU A 81 -15.47 -10.35 4.04
C LEU A 81 -16.73 -10.88 3.33
N LEU A 82 -17.11 -10.28 2.21
CA LEU A 82 -18.31 -10.65 1.45
C LEU A 82 -18.25 -12.07 0.87
N PHE A 83 -17.07 -12.51 0.44
CA PHE A 83 -16.86 -13.84 -0.14
C PHE A 83 -16.41 -14.89 0.90
N GLY A 84 -16.42 -14.56 2.20
CA GLY A 84 -16.06 -15.49 3.27
C GLY A 84 -14.59 -15.93 3.28
N ALA A 85 -13.70 -15.18 2.61
CA ALA A 85 -12.27 -15.48 2.51
C ALA A 85 -11.45 -15.05 3.75
N LEU A 86 -12.11 -14.48 4.76
CA LEU A 86 -11.55 -14.07 6.05
C LEU A 86 -11.88 -15.04 7.20
N VAL A 87 -12.52 -16.17 6.91
CA VAL A 87 -12.91 -17.21 7.89
C VAL A 87 -11.82 -18.24 8.07
#